data_AF-A0A378V3X6-F1
#
_entry.id   AF-A0A378V3X6-F1
#
_cell.length_a   1.000
_cell.length_b   1.000
_cell.length_c   1.000
_cell.angle_alpha   90.00
_cell.angle_beta   90.00
_cell.angle_gamma   90.00
#
_symmetry.space_group_name_H-M   'P 1'
#
loop_
_entity.id
_entity.type
_entity.pdbx_description
1 polymer ?
#
loop_
_entity_poly.entity_id
_entity_poly.type
_entity_poly.pdbx_seq_one_letter_code
_entity_poly.pdbx_strand_id
1 'polypeptide(L)'
;MVYAVSRVVDVPYAEIVASVSSASAGPGTRANIDEFTKTTSAGVRDIGGAQKGKAIIILNPAEPPMIMRDTIFCAIPEDADHAAITQSIKDVVAEVQTYVPGYRLLNEPQFDEPSVVNGGNHLVTVFVEVEGAGDYLPPYAGNLDIMTAAATKVGEEIAREMAGARALSSSQGAQA
;
A
#
# COMPACT_ATOMS: atom_id res chain seq x y z
N MET A 1 -3.59 1.80 -0.89
CA MET A 1 -5.02 1.41 -0.82
C MET A 1 -5.83 2.31 0.09
N VAL A 2 -5.45 2.52 1.36
CA VAL A 2 -6.18 3.44 2.27
C VAL A 2 -6.38 4.84 1.64
N TYR A 3 -5.32 5.40 1.04
CA TYR A 3 -5.40 6.65 0.26
C TYR A 3 -6.44 6.63 -0.87
N ALA A 4 -6.58 5.49 -1.56
CA ALA A 4 -7.53 5.35 -2.65
C ALA A 4 -8.98 5.48 -2.15
N VAL A 5 -9.26 5.01 -0.93
CA VAL A 5 -10.59 5.14 -0.31
C VAL A 5 -10.77 6.54 0.28
N SER A 6 -9.77 7.04 1.02
CA SER A 6 -9.86 8.31 1.75
C SER A 6 -9.92 9.56 0.86
N ARG A 7 -9.44 9.46 -0.40
CA ARG A 7 -9.62 10.54 -1.39
C ARG A 7 -11.02 10.59 -2.00
N VAL A 8 -11.89 9.63 -1.68
CA VAL A 8 -13.29 9.56 -2.15
C VAL A 8 -14.27 9.82 -1.00
N VAL A 9 -14.04 9.21 0.16
CA VAL A 9 -14.90 9.34 1.35
C VAL A 9 -14.07 9.48 2.62
N ASP A 10 -14.65 9.99 3.70
CA ASP A 10 -14.00 9.97 5.01
C ASP A 10 -13.80 8.52 5.51
N VAL A 11 -12.61 8.25 6.07
CA VAL A 11 -12.25 6.92 6.60
C VAL A 11 -11.98 7.02 8.11
N PRO A 12 -12.96 6.72 8.98
CA PRO A 12 -12.77 6.80 10.43
C PRO A 12 -11.75 5.79 10.96
N TYR A 13 -11.64 4.65 10.30
CA TYR A 13 -10.75 3.56 10.69
C TYR A 13 -10.24 2.83 9.46
N ALA A 14 -8.95 2.52 9.43
CA ALA A 14 -8.38 1.58 8.48
C ALA A 14 -7.42 0.60 9.15
N GLU A 15 -7.43 -0.63 8.67
CA GLU A 15 -6.57 -1.71 9.13
C GLU A 15 -5.90 -2.40 7.95
N ILE A 16 -4.62 -2.72 8.08
CA ILE A 16 -3.89 -3.57 7.15
C ILE A 16 -3.39 -4.84 7.84
N VAL A 17 -3.55 -5.97 7.17
CA VAL A 17 -3.00 -7.27 7.56
C VAL A 17 -2.03 -7.72 6.49
N ALA A 18 -0.74 -7.60 6.77
CA ALA A 18 0.34 -8.07 5.91
C ALA A 18 0.69 -9.52 6.24
N SER A 19 0.56 -10.42 5.27
CA SER A 19 0.94 -11.82 5.38
C SER A 19 2.12 -12.10 4.46
N VAL A 20 3.27 -12.45 5.04
CA VAL A 20 4.51 -12.66 4.32
C VAL A 20 5.10 -14.04 4.61
N SER A 21 5.90 -14.55 3.68
CA SER A 21 6.69 -15.76 3.91
C SER A 21 7.65 -15.55 5.08
N SER A 22 7.75 -16.55 5.97
CA SER A 22 8.75 -16.54 7.04
C SER A 22 10.18 -16.47 6.52
N ALA A 23 10.43 -17.00 5.31
CA ALA A 23 11.73 -16.99 4.66
C ALA A 23 12.14 -15.60 4.14
N SER A 24 11.17 -14.71 3.84
CA SER A 24 11.47 -13.33 3.41
C SER A 24 11.58 -12.33 4.58
N ALA A 25 11.29 -12.76 5.81
CA ALA A 25 11.45 -11.96 7.02
C ALA A 25 12.80 -12.25 7.70
N GLY A 26 13.81 -11.43 7.37
CA GLY A 26 15.14 -11.51 7.97
C GLY A 26 15.20 -11.08 9.45
N PRO A 27 16.38 -11.17 10.09
CA PRO A 27 16.57 -10.81 11.50
C PRO A 27 16.13 -9.38 11.83
N GLY A 28 16.36 -8.42 10.93
CA GLY A 28 15.96 -7.03 11.11
C GLY A 28 14.44 -6.87 11.26
N THR A 29 13.64 -7.47 10.36
CA THR A 29 12.17 -7.44 10.46
C THR A 29 11.67 -8.08 11.76
N ARG A 30 12.28 -9.20 12.16
CA ARG A 30 11.89 -9.95 13.36
C ARG A 30 12.21 -9.19 14.65
N ALA A 31 13.36 -8.51 14.69
CA ALA A 31 13.78 -7.72 15.84
C ALA A 31 12.97 -6.42 16.01
N ASN A 32 12.33 -5.94 14.94
CA ASN A 32 11.60 -4.65 14.92
C ASN A 32 10.10 -4.84 14.57
N ILE A 33 9.51 -5.96 14.99
CA ILE A 33 8.11 -6.29 14.64
C ILE A 33 7.11 -5.31 15.25
N ASP A 34 7.43 -4.79 16.43
CA ASP A 34 6.64 -3.77 17.12
C ASP A 34 6.66 -2.46 16.34
N GLU A 35 7.84 -2.03 15.89
CA GLU A 35 8.05 -0.85 15.07
C GLU A 35 7.31 -0.96 13.75
N PHE A 36 7.28 -2.15 13.13
CA PHE A 36 6.48 -2.39 11.92
C PHE A 36 5.01 -2.02 12.17
N THR A 37 4.40 -2.54 13.25
CA THR A 37 2.97 -2.29 13.53
C THR A 37 2.70 -0.82 13.85
N LYS A 38 3.55 -0.18 14.66
CA LYS A 38 3.39 1.22 15.07
C LYS A 38 3.61 2.19 13.91
N THR A 39 4.67 1.99 13.14
CA THR A 39 5.02 2.86 12.02
C THR A 39 4.03 2.72 10.88
N THR A 40 3.61 1.50 10.56
CA THR A 40 2.59 1.27 9.53
C THR A 40 1.24 1.82 9.95
N SER A 41 0.84 1.67 11.23
CA SER A 41 -0.37 2.31 11.78
C SER A 41 -0.34 3.83 11.64
N ALA A 42 0.82 4.47 11.88
CA ALA A 42 0.99 5.90 11.65
C ALA A 42 0.90 6.27 10.16
N GLY A 43 1.58 5.53 9.27
CA GLY A 43 1.48 5.74 7.83
C GLY A 43 0.05 5.59 7.28
N VAL A 44 -0.73 4.64 7.80
CA VAL A 44 -2.15 4.48 7.47
C VAL A 44 -2.96 5.75 7.80
N ARG A 45 -2.60 6.47 8.88
CA ARG A 45 -3.25 7.74 9.24
C ARG A 45 -2.69 8.91 8.43
N ASP A 46 -1.40 9.14 8.56
CA ASP A 46 -0.75 10.39 8.16
C ASP A 46 -0.61 10.49 6.64
N ILE A 47 -0.42 9.35 5.97
CA ILE A 47 -0.28 9.26 4.51
C ILE A 47 -1.55 8.68 3.89
N GLY A 48 -2.13 7.67 4.53
CA GLY A 48 -3.35 7.01 4.05
C GLY A 48 -4.62 7.84 4.23
N GLY A 49 -4.66 8.79 5.17
CA GLY A 49 -5.81 9.66 5.41
C GLY A 49 -6.90 9.07 6.33
N ALA A 50 -6.66 7.93 6.97
CA ALA A 50 -7.59 7.39 7.95
C ALA A 50 -7.47 8.10 9.31
N GLN A 51 -8.58 8.31 10.02
CA GLN A 51 -8.53 8.94 11.36
C GLN A 51 -7.86 8.04 12.40
N LYS A 52 -8.09 6.72 12.31
CA LYS A 52 -7.43 5.69 13.11
C LYS A 52 -6.84 4.62 12.20
N GLY A 53 -5.64 4.17 12.53
CA GLY A 53 -4.91 3.18 11.75
C GLY A 53 -4.49 2.00 12.61
N LYS A 54 -4.58 0.77 12.08
CA LYS A 54 -4.02 -0.43 12.67
C LYS A 54 -3.23 -1.21 11.62
N ALA A 55 -2.16 -1.86 12.05
CA ALA A 55 -1.39 -2.76 11.21
C ALA A 55 -1.11 -4.07 11.95
N ILE A 56 -1.27 -5.18 11.24
CA ILE A 56 -0.94 -6.53 11.69
C ILE A 56 0.04 -7.11 10.67
N ILE A 57 1.05 -7.84 11.16
CA ILE A 57 1.96 -8.62 10.32
C ILE A 57 1.94 -10.08 10.77
N ILE A 58 1.83 -10.99 9.80
CA ILE A 58 1.82 -12.44 9.99
C ILE A 58 2.96 -13.05 9.19
N LEU A 59 3.77 -13.87 9.86
CA LEU A 59 4.84 -14.64 9.23
C LEU A 59 4.37 -16.09 9.05
N ASN A 60 4.27 -16.54 7.80
CA ASN A 60 3.77 -17.88 7.47
C ASN A 60 4.93 -18.77 6.97
N PRO A 61 5.19 -19.94 7.59
CA PRO A 61 6.30 -20.83 7.21
C PRO A 61 5.90 -21.91 6.17
N ALA A 62 4.82 -21.72 5.42
CA ALA A 62 4.38 -22.68 4.39
C ALA A 62 5.45 -22.92 3.30
N GLU A 63 5.45 -24.14 2.77
CA GLU A 63 6.29 -24.58 1.65
C GLU A 63 5.39 -25.12 0.51
N PRO A 64 5.51 -24.60 -0.74
CA PRO A 64 6.43 -23.54 -1.16
C PRO A 64 6.12 -22.18 -0.51
N PRO A 65 7.12 -21.28 -0.38
CA PRO A 65 6.93 -19.99 0.26
C PRO A 65 5.81 -19.18 -0.40
N MET A 66 4.88 -18.67 0.41
CA MET A 66 3.75 -17.91 -0.12
C MET A 66 4.18 -16.54 -0.68
N ILE A 67 3.53 -16.11 -1.76
CA ILE A 67 3.59 -14.73 -2.23
C ILE A 67 3.00 -13.81 -1.14
N MET A 68 3.57 -12.62 -0.98
CA MET A 68 3.05 -11.61 -0.06
C MET A 68 1.60 -11.28 -0.38
N ARG A 69 0.77 -11.21 0.66
CA ARG A 69 -0.62 -10.75 0.56
C ARG A 69 -0.88 -9.68 1.60
N ASP A 70 -1.61 -8.65 1.22
CA ASP A 70 -2.13 -7.66 2.14
C ASP A 70 -3.65 -7.61 2.02
N THR A 71 -4.32 -7.62 3.16
CA THR A 71 -5.75 -7.32 3.25
C THR A 71 -5.91 -5.96 3.91
N ILE A 72 -6.66 -5.08 3.27
CA ILE A 72 -6.90 -3.71 3.73
C ILE A 72 -8.39 -3.55 4.00
N PHE A 73 -8.72 -3.14 5.22
CA PHE A 73 -10.05 -2.84 5.67
C PHE A 73 -10.17 -1.33 5.85
N CYS A 74 -11.19 -0.69 5.28
CA CYS A 74 -11.49 0.72 5.51
C CYS A 74 -12.95 0.86 5.91
N ALA A 75 -13.21 1.43 7.09
CA ALA A 75 -14.55 1.86 7.47
C ALA A 75 -14.97 3.04 6.59
N ILE A 76 -16.18 2.97 6.05
CA ILE A 76 -16.75 3.95 5.11
C ILE A 76 -18.14 4.40 5.57
N PRO A 77 -18.65 5.55 5.09
CA PRO A 77 -20.04 5.96 5.32
C PRO A 77 -21.06 4.97 4.73
N GLU A 78 -22.28 4.96 5.28
CA GLU A 78 -23.41 4.15 4.79
C GLU A 78 -23.81 4.49 3.36
N ASP A 79 -23.74 5.77 2.99
CA ASP A 79 -24.11 6.30 1.69
C ASP A 79 -22.94 6.40 0.70
N ALA A 80 -21.83 5.72 1.00
CA ALA A 80 -20.63 5.76 0.17
C ALA A 80 -20.88 5.21 -1.25
N ASP A 81 -20.40 5.93 -2.26
CA ASP A 81 -20.44 5.46 -3.65
C ASP A 81 -19.40 4.34 -3.87
N HIS A 82 -19.87 3.09 -3.81
CA HIS A 82 -19.04 1.91 -4.01
C HIS A 82 -18.37 1.87 -5.39
N ALA A 83 -19.01 2.42 -6.43
CA ALA A 83 -18.44 2.45 -7.77
C ALA A 83 -17.28 3.45 -7.85
N ALA A 84 -17.44 4.63 -7.26
CA ALA A 84 -16.37 5.63 -7.16
C ALA A 84 -15.18 5.10 -6.35
N ILE A 85 -15.42 4.43 -5.21
CA ILE A 85 -14.37 3.79 -4.41
C ILE A 85 -13.65 2.71 -5.21
N THR A 86 -14.41 1.86 -5.91
CA THR A 86 -13.85 0.77 -6.73
C THR A 86 -12.96 1.31 -7.85
N GLN A 87 -13.42 2.34 -8.57
CA GLN A 87 -12.64 2.96 -9.63
C GLN A 87 -11.35 3.58 -9.05
N SER A 88 -11.46 4.31 -7.95
CA SER A 88 -10.31 4.90 -7.29
C SER A 88 -9.27 3.87 -6.85
N ILE A 89 -9.70 2.71 -6.32
CA ILE A 89 -8.81 1.59 -5.98
C ILE A 89 -8.10 1.07 -7.22
N LYS A 90 -8.82 0.86 -8.32
CA LYS A 90 -8.25 0.38 -9.59
C LYS A 90 -7.22 1.35 -10.16
N ASP A 91 -7.49 2.65 -10.07
CA ASP A 91 -6.55 3.69 -10.52
C ASP A 91 -5.24 3.64 -9.71
N VAL A 92 -5.33 3.54 -8.38
CA VAL A 92 -4.12 3.44 -7.53
C VAL A 92 -3.38 2.11 -7.75
N VAL A 93 -4.09 1.00 -7.99
CA VAL A 93 -3.44 -0.27 -8.35
C VAL A 93 -2.64 -0.09 -9.65
N ALA A 94 -3.23 0.51 -10.68
CA ALA A 94 -2.55 0.77 -11.94
C ALA A 94 -1.35 1.71 -11.77
N GLU A 95 -1.45 2.72 -10.91
CA GLU A 95 -0.34 3.62 -10.56
C GLU A 95 0.80 2.84 -9.89
N VAL A 96 0.51 2.00 -8.89
CA VAL A 96 1.50 1.17 -8.20
C VAL A 96 2.18 0.21 -9.18
N GLN A 97 1.43 -0.36 -10.11
CA GLN A 97 1.95 -1.26 -11.14
C GLN A 97 2.99 -0.62 -12.06
N THR A 98 3.04 0.72 -12.16
CA THR A 98 4.09 1.41 -12.94
C THR A 98 5.49 1.22 -12.36
N TYR A 99 5.61 0.89 -11.08
CA TYR A 99 6.89 0.60 -10.42
C TYR A 99 6.94 -0.76 -9.72
N VAL A 100 5.80 -1.44 -9.49
CA VAL A 100 5.73 -2.85 -9.01
C VAL A 100 4.77 -3.66 -9.88
N PRO A 101 5.23 -4.21 -11.02
CA PRO A 101 4.36 -4.90 -11.98
C PRO A 101 3.58 -6.09 -11.39
N GLY A 102 4.12 -6.76 -10.37
CA GLY A 102 3.49 -7.89 -9.68
C GLY A 102 2.46 -7.50 -8.62
N TYR A 103 2.19 -6.21 -8.39
CA TYR A 103 1.16 -5.73 -7.49
C TYR A 103 -0.23 -5.87 -8.14
N ARG A 104 -1.11 -6.71 -7.59
CA ARG A 104 -2.42 -7.00 -8.18
C ARG A 104 -3.53 -7.16 -7.15
N LEU A 105 -4.75 -6.85 -7.55
CA LEU A 105 -5.95 -7.23 -6.80
C LEU A 105 -6.19 -8.74 -6.94
N LEU A 106 -6.46 -9.42 -5.83
CA LEU A 106 -6.90 -10.82 -5.85
C LEU A 106 -8.38 -10.96 -6.18
N ASN A 107 -9.17 -9.98 -5.76
CA ASN A 107 -10.62 -9.91 -5.94
C ASN A 107 -11.03 -8.46 -6.18
N GLU A 108 -12.23 -8.26 -6.73
CA GLU A 108 -12.88 -6.94 -6.68
C GLU A 108 -13.03 -6.48 -5.22
N PRO A 109 -12.99 -5.17 -4.92
CA PRO A 109 -13.25 -4.66 -3.58
C PRO A 109 -14.58 -5.20 -3.04
N GLN A 110 -14.55 -5.77 -1.83
CA GLN A 110 -15.73 -6.33 -1.17
C GLN A 110 -16.33 -5.26 -0.26
N PHE A 111 -17.65 -5.13 -0.27
CA PHE A 111 -18.36 -4.16 0.56
C PHE A 111 -19.30 -4.90 1.50
N ASP A 112 -19.18 -4.61 2.80
CA ASP A 112 -19.94 -5.26 3.85
C ASP A 112 -20.80 -4.26 4.61
N GLU A 113 -22.01 -4.68 4.95
CA GLU A 113 -22.94 -3.98 5.83
C GLU A 113 -22.46 -4.01 7.30
N PRO A 114 -22.94 -3.09 8.16
CA PRO A 114 -22.65 -3.10 9.59
C PRO A 114 -22.94 -4.44 10.25
N SER A 115 -21.99 -4.93 11.03
CA SER A 115 -22.08 -6.18 11.77
C SER A 115 -21.32 -6.10 13.09
N VAL A 116 -21.56 -7.07 13.98
CA VAL A 116 -20.78 -7.16 15.24
C VAL A 116 -19.28 -7.38 14.94
N VAL A 117 -18.95 -8.02 13.82
CA VAL A 117 -17.57 -8.36 13.44
C VAL A 117 -16.78 -7.13 12.98
N ASN A 118 -17.41 -6.22 12.23
CA ASN A 118 -16.77 -4.98 11.75
C ASN A 118 -16.99 -3.77 12.69
N GLY A 119 -17.47 -4.02 13.91
CA GLY A 119 -17.71 -2.99 14.92
C GLY A 119 -18.86 -2.05 14.58
N GLY A 120 -19.82 -2.49 13.76
CA GLY A 120 -20.97 -1.71 13.34
C GLY A 120 -20.69 -0.69 12.22
N ASN A 121 -19.63 -0.91 11.43
CA ASN A 121 -19.26 -0.01 10.33
C ASN A 121 -19.63 -0.62 8.97
N HIS A 122 -20.02 0.22 8.01
CA HIS A 122 -19.88 -0.17 6.60
C HIS A 122 -18.39 -0.27 6.28
N LEU A 123 -18.02 -1.29 5.51
CA LEU A 123 -16.61 -1.63 5.31
C LEU A 123 -16.33 -1.92 3.85
N VAL A 124 -15.22 -1.40 3.34
CA VAL A 124 -14.61 -1.91 2.11
C VAL A 124 -13.37 -2.75 2.46
N THR A 125 -13.31 -3.96 1.91
CA THR A 125 -12.19 -4.89 2.05
C THR A 125 -11.49 -5.07 0.71
N VAL A 126 -10.18 -4.83 0.69
CA VAL A 126 -9.33 -4.92 -0.50
C VAL A 126 -8.28 -6.00 -0.28
N PHE A 127 -8.20 -6.95 -1.21
CA PHE A 127 -7.21 -8.03 -1.19
C PHE A 127 -6.17 -7.79 -2.28
N VAL A 128 -4.91 -7.63 -1.89
CA VAL A 128 -3.80 -7.50 -2.84
C VAL A 128 -2.78 -8.61 -2.65
N GLU A 129 -2.16 -8.99 -3.76
CA GLU A 129 -1.00 -9.86 -3.80
C GLU A 129 0.16 -9.09 -4.44
N VAL A 130 1.35 -9.30 -3.90
CA VAL A 130 2.57 -8.61 -4.33
C VAL A 130 3.61 -9.64 -4.70
N GLU A 131 3.72 -9.91 -6.00
CA GLU A 131 4.78 -10.74 -6.56
C GLU A 131 6.00 -9.86 -6.85
N GLY A 132 7.17 -10.24 -6.33
CA GLY A 132 8.42 -9.51 -6.56
C GLY A 132 8.95 -9.73 -7.98
N ALA A 133 9.72 -8.77 -8.49
CA ALA A 133 10.27 -8.79 -9.85
C ALA A 133 11.25 -9.95 -10.12
N GLY A 134 11.87 -10.52 -9.07
CA GLY A 134 12.80 -11.63 -9.23
C GLY A 134 14.24 -11.21 -9.56
N ASP A 135 14.59 -9.92 -9.44
CA ASP A 135 15.89 -9.38 -9.85
C ASP A 135 17.08 -9.98 -9.08
N TYR A 136 16.92 -10.06 -7.75
CA TYR A 136 17.90 -10.66 -6.83
C TYR A 136 17.21 -11.59 -5.82
N LEU A 137 16.08 -11.14 -5.30
CA LEU A 137 15.24 -11.89 -4.37
C LEU A 137 14.24 -12.74 -5.13
N PRO A 138 13.81 -13.91 -4.60
CA PRO A 138 12.84 -14.76 -5.26
C PRO A 138 11.45 -14.07 -5.34
N PRO A 139 10.57 -14.46 -6.29
CA PRO A 139 9.28 -13.79 -6.51
C PRO A 139 8.36 -13.73 -5.28
N TYR A 140 8.48 -14.67 -4.34
CA TYR A 140 7.70 -14.66 -3.10
C TYR A 140 8.11 -13.56 -2.11
N ALA A 141 9.27 -12.94 -2.31
CA ALA A 141 9.80 -11.87 -1.45
C ALA A 141 9.27 -10.47 -1.84
N GLY A 142 8.02 -10.38 -2.29
CA GLY A 142 7.38 -9.14 -2.71
C GLY A 142 7.37 -8.04 -1.64
N ASN A 143 7.46 -8.40 -0.35
CA ASN A 143 7.59 -7.46 0.76
C ASN A 143 8.89 -6.65 0.75
N LEU A 144 9.96 -7.20 0.20
CA LEU A 144 11.22 -6.49 0.03
C LEU A 144 11.21 -5.74 -1.30
N ASP A 145 10.72 -6.38 -2.35
CA ASP A 145 10.65 -5.85 -3.71
C ASP A 145 9.86 -4.53 -3.77
N ILE A 146 8.66 -4.49 -3.18
CA ILE A 146 7.82 -3.28 -3.14
C ILE A 146 8.51 -2.12 -2.43
N MET A 147 9.29 -2.38 -1.39
CA MET A 147 10.01 -1.35 -0.65
C MET A 147 11.16 -0.78 -1.48
N THR A 148 11.93 -1.64 -2.14
CA THR A 148 13.05 -1.21 -3.00
C THR A 148 12.57 -0.52 -4.28
N ALA A 149 11.51 -1.03 -4.89
CA ALA A 149 10.90 -0.43 -6.07
C ALA A 149 10.31 0.97 -5.76
N ALA A 150 9.63 1.12 -4.62
CA ALA A 150 9.16 2.43 -4.17
C ALA A 150 10.32 3.40 -3.91
N ALA A 151 11.40 2.95 -3.26
CA ALA A 151 12.59 3.79 -3.04
C ALA A 151 13.23 4.25 -4.36
N THR A 152 13.34 3.35 -5.35
CA THR A 152 13.82 3.70 -6.69
C THR A 152 12.92 4.72 -7.36
N LYS A 153 11.60 4.47 -7.37
CA LYS A 153 10.61 5.39 -7.96
C LYS A 153 10.69 6.79 -7.35
N VAL A 154 10.76 6.88 -6.02
CA VAL A 154 10.92 8.17 -5.32
C VAL A 154 12.23 8.86 -5.69
N GLY A 155 13.34 8.12 -5.73
CA GLY A 155 14.63 8.65 -6.15
C GLY A 155 14.61 9.20 -7.58
N GLU A 156 13.94 8.50 -8.50
CA GLU A 156 13.76 8.98 -9.87
C GLU A 156 12.90 10.25 -9.96
N GLU A 157 11.80 10.34 -9.21
CA GLU A 157 10.97 11.55 -9.21
C GLU A 157 11.72 12.77 -8.67
N ILE A 158 12.48 12.61 -7.58
CA ILE A 158 13.34 13.68 -7.04
C ILE A 158 14.36 14.12 -8.11
N ALA A 159 15.01 13.16 -8.80
CA ALA A 159 15.97 13.48 -9.85
C ALA A 159 15.32 14.20 -11.04
N ARG A 160 14.12 13.78 -11.46
CA ARG A 160 13.33 14.44 -12.52
C ARG A 160 12.97 15.88 -12.13
N GLU A 161 12.50 16.09 -10.90
CA GLU A 161 12.14 17.41 -10.40
C GLU A 161 13.36 18.35 -10.34
N MET A 162 14.48 17.87 -9.80
CA MET A 162 15.73 18.64 -9.74
C MET A 162 16.28 18.99 -11.13
N ALA A 163 16.22 18.06 -12.09
CA ALA A 163 16.65 18.31 -13.46
C ALA A 163 15.74 19.34 -14.17
N GLY A 164 14.43 19.25 -13.96
CA GLY A 164 13.46 20.23 -14.49
C GLY A 164 13.67 21.64 -13.91
N ALA A 165 13.88 21.75 -12.61
CA ALA A 165 14.17 23.02 -11.93
C ALA A 165 15.50 23.65 -12.44
N ARG A 166 16.51 22.83 -12.73
CA ARG A 166 17.77 23.29 -13.30
C ARG A 166 17.65 23.78 -14.75
N ALA A 167 16.77 23.17 -15.54
CA ALA A 167 16.48 23.61 -16.91
C ALA A 167 15.71 24.94 -16.95
N LEU A 168 14.80 25.18 -16.00
CA LEU A 168 14.08 26.44 -15.88
C LEU A 168 15.01 27.60 -15.46
N SER A 169 15.90 27.36 -14.48
CA SER A 169 16.85 28.40 -14.02
C SER A 169 17.91 28.75 -15.07
N SER A 170 18.38 27.80 -15.88
CA SER A 170 19.30 28.09 -17.00
C SER A 170 18.63 28.87 -18.14
N SER A 171 17.32 28.66 -18.37
CA SER A 171 16.56 29.42 -19.37
C SER A 171 16.32 30.88 -18.97
N GLN A 172 16.16 31.16 -17.67
CA GLN A 172 15.98 32.53 -17.15
C GLN A 172 17.30 33.32 -17.09
N GLY A 173 18.43 32.64 -16.82
CA GLY A 173 19.76 33.27 -16.84
C GLY A 173 20.30 33.59 -18.24
N ALA A 174 19.73 33.01 -19.30
CA ALA A 174 20.11 33.28 -20.69
C ALA A 174 19.31 34.44 -21.34
N GLN A 175 18.33 35.01 -20.63
CA GLN A 175 17.49 36.12 -21.10
C GLN A 175 17.84 37.48 -20.42
N ALA A 176 18.91 37.53 -19.62
CA ALA A 176 19.45 38.75 -19.00
C ALA A 176 20.83 39.08 -19.59
#